data_AF-A0A6A7GCF2-F1
#
_entry.id   AF-A0A6A7GCF2-F1
#
_cell.length_a   1.000
_cell.length_b   1.000
_cell.length_c   1.000
_cell.angle_alpha   90.00
_cell.angle_beta   90.00
_cell.angle_gamma   90.00
#
_symmetry.space_group_name_H-M   'P 1'
#
loop_
_entity.id
_entity.type
_entity.pdbx_description
1 polymer ?
#
loop_
_entity_poly.entity_id
_entity_poly.type
_entity_poly.pdbx_seq_one_letter_code
_entity_poly.pdbx_strand_id
1 'polypeptide(L)'
;ETFFSLDETECKIPARLELQVWDADHFSADDFLGAITLDLNRFPRGAKSSKQCTLGMLKTDGSVPMISIFKQRRVKGWWPFYIKKENEEMEITGKVEAEIQLLTKEEAEKIPAGMGRNEPDPLEKPNRPDASFMWFLNPLKSIRYIIWHNYKWVILKIVLVLALAAFLVLFFYSIPGFTVKKIMGV
;
A
#
# COMPACT_ATOMS: atom_id res chain seq x y z
N GLU A 1 33.03 41.14 27.72
CA GLU A 1 31.83 40.29 27.60
C GLU A 1 32.23 38.86 27.94
N THR A 2 31.63 38.32 28.99
CA THR A 2 31.99 37.04 29.60
C THR A 2 31.45 35.90 28.73
N PHE A 3 32.37 35.11 28.15
CA PHE A 3 32.12 33.99 27.23
C PHE A 3 31.41 32.76 27.86
N PHE A 4 30.92 32.87 29.10
CA PHE A 4 30.35 31.77 29.88
C PHE A 4 29.19 32.28 30.77
N SER A 5 28.18 32.92 30.17
CA SER A 5 26.86 32.96 30.83
C SER A 5 26.20 31.59 30.64
N LEU A 6 26.06 30.86 31.74
CA LEU A 6 25.23 29.65 31.88
C LEU A 6 23.73 30.01 31.88
N ASP A 7 23.34 31.03 31.09
CA ASP A 7 21.95 31.44 31.01
C ASP A 7 21.21 30.46 30.10
N GLU A 8 20.13 29.91 30.64
CA GLU A 8 19.24 29.02 29.92
C GLU A 8 18.67 29.78 28.72
N THR A 9 19.04 29.36 27.51
CA THR A 9 18.63 30.03 26.27
C THR A 9 17.35 29.38 25.74
N GLU A 10 16.24 30.14 25.78
CA GLU A 10 14.98 29.70 25.20
C GLU A 10 14.95 29.99 23.68
N CYS A 11 14.98 28.93 22.87
CA CYS A 11 14.78 29.01 21.42
C CYS A 11 13.33 28.71 21.06
N LYS A 12 12.62 29.67 20.44
CA LYS A 12 11.25 29.48 19.96
C LYS A 12 11.26 28.92 18.54
N ILE A 13 10.79 27.69 18.39
CA ILE A 13 10.71 26.99 17.11
C ILE A 13 9.25 27.04 16.62
N PRO A 14 8.98 27.33 15.33
CA PRO A 14 7.64 27.27 14.79
C PRO A 14 7.11 25.83 14.85
N ALA A 15 5.82 25.68 15.19
CA ALA A 15 5.17 24.38 15.23
C ALA A 15 4.97 23.86 13.80
N ARG A 16 5.84 22.93 13.37
CA ARG A 16 5.80 22.29 12.04
C ARG A 16 5.37 20.84 12.19
N LEU A 17 4.40 20.44 11.37
CA LEU A 17 3.97 19.06 11.23
C LEU A 17 4.54 18.51 9.93
N GLU A 18 5.32 17.45 10.04
CA GLU A 18 5.85 16.73 8.88
C GLU A 18 5.16 15.37 8.78
N LEU A 19 4.57 15.10 7.63
CA LEU A 19 3.99 13.79 7.32
C LEU A 19 4.81 13.18 6.20
N GLN A 20 5.19 11.92 6.36
CA GLN A 20 5.96 11.17 5.39
C GLN A 20 5.30 9.82 5.13
N VAL A 21 5.39 9.36 3.89
CA VAL A 21 4.91 8.04 3.48
C VAL A 21 6.09 7.25 2.96
N TRP A 22 6.24 6.06 3.52
CA TRP A 22 7.25 5.07 3.17
C TRP A 22 6.52 3.82 2.70
N ASP A 23 7.04 3.18 1.65
CA ASP A 23 6.57 1.85 1.29
C ASP A 23 7.05 0.86 2.35
N ALA A 24 6.19 -0.10 2.71
CA ALA A 24 6.50 -1.08 3.74
C ALA A 24 6.89 -2.39 3.04
N ASP A 25 8.17 -2.54 2.77
CA ASP A 25 8.70 -3.70 2.06
C ASP A 25 9.13 -4.80 3.04
N HIS A 26 8.87 -6.05 2.68
CA HIS A 26 9.25 -7.19 3.52
C HIS A 26 10.69 -7.66 3.30
N PHE A 27 11.29 -7.34 2.14
CA PHE A 27 12.58 -7.89 1.71
C PHE A 27 13.59 -6.83 1.24
N SER A 28 13.15 -5.60 0.96
CA SER A 28 13.98 -4.44 0.57
C SER A 28 13.99 -3.37 1.67
N ALA A 29 14.84 -2.36 1.51
CA ALA A 29 14.73 -1.14 2.31
C ALA A 29 13.46 -0.38 1.92
N ASP A 30 12.79 0.21 2.91
CA ASP A 30 11.56 0.98 2.70
C ASP A 30 11.82 2.18 1.76
N ASP A 31 11.09 2.22 0.65
CA ASP A 31 11.21 3.29 -0.35
C ASP A 31 10.42 4.54 0.07
N PHE A 32 11.03 5.72 -0.08
CA PHE A 32 10.36 6.99 0.19
C PHE A 32 9.37 7.36 -0.93
N LEU A 33 8.09 7.46 -0.59
CA LEU A 33 7.01 7.74 -1.55
C LEU A 33 6.60 9.22 -1.58
N GLY A 34 6.83 9.97 -0.51
CA GLY A 34 6.54 11.41 -0.49
C GLY A 34 6.42 11.99 0.91
N ALA A 35 6.57 13.31 0.99
CA ALA A 35 6.42 14.06 2.23
C ALA A 35 5.65 15.36 2.02
N ILE A 36 5.09 15.88 3.11
CA ILE A 36 4.54 17.23 3.18
C ILE A 36 4.91 17.82 4.54
N THR A 37 5.34 19.07 4.51
CA THR A 37 5.61 19.85 5.72
C THR A 37 4.57 20.97 5.80
N LEU A 38 3.83 21.01 6.90
CA LEU A 38 2.80 22.00 7.18
C LEU A 38 3.21 22.83 8.40
N ASP A 39 3.31 24.14 8.24
CA ASP A 39 3.47 25.07 9.38
C ASP A 39 2.11 25.30 10.03
N LEU A 40 1.92 24.83 11.27
CA LEU A 40 0.65 24.89 11.99
C LEU A 40 0.19 26.34 12.27
N ASN A 41 1.10 27.32 12.20
CA ASN A 41 0.74 28.72 12.27
C ASN A 41 0.09 29.22 10.98
N ARG A 42 0.57 28.76 9.82
CA ARG A 42 0.15 29.21 8.49
C ARG A 42 0.32 28.09 7.48
N PHE A 43 -0.74 27.34 7.22
CA PHE A 43 -0.75 26.29 6.20
C PHE A 43 -1.95 26.45 5.26
N PRO A 44 -1.85 25.97 4.00
CA PRO A 44 -2.95 26.09 3.06
C PRO A 44 -4.14 25.25 3.52
N ARG A 45 -5.34 25.78 3.32
CA ARG A 45 -6.57 25.06 3.60
C ARG A 45 -6.64 23.78 2.75
N GLY A 46 -6.83 22.64 3.41
CA GLY A 46 -6.98 21.35 2.73
C GLY A 46 -8.20 21.33 1.79
N ALA A 47 -8.10 20.56 0.70
CA ALA A 47 -9.16 20.43 -0.29
C ALA A 47 -10.30 19.59 0.27
N LYS A 48 -11.54 19.81 -0.20
CA LYS A 48 -12.71 19.04 0.27
C LYS A 48 -12.78 17.65 -0.34
N SER A 49 -12.10 17.42 -1.46
CA SER A 49 -12.10 16.15 -2.20
C SER A 49 -10.72 15.91 -2.82
N SER A 50 -10.35 14.64 -2.94
CA SER A 50 -9.13 14.20 -3.63
C SER A 50 -8.99 14.79 -5.04
N LYS A 51 -10.09 15.00 -5.78
CA LYS A 51 -10.06 15.57 -7.14
C LYS A 51 -9.59 17.03 -7.19
N GLN A 52 -9.89 17.81 -6.15
CA GLN A 52 -9.53 19.23 -6.06
C GLN A 52 -8.14 19.45 -5.47
N CYS A 53 -7.53 18.39 -4.93
CA CYS A 53 -6.20 18.43 -4.35
C CYS A 53 -5.13 18.51 -5.46
N THR A 54 -4.43 19.65 -5.54
CA THR A 54 -3.41 19.95 -6.56
C THR A 54 -2.20 20.65 -5.95
N LEU A 55 -1.04 20.60 -6.62
CA LEU A 55 0.20 21.28 -6.21
C LEU A 55 0.03 22.80 -6.06
N GLY A 56 -0.89 23.40 -6.83
CA GLY A 56 -1.18 24.83 -6.75
C GLY A 56 -1.63 25.30 -5.37
N MET A 57 -2.07 24.38 -4.50
CA MET A 57 -2.45 24.68 -3.13
C MET A 57 -1.26 24.93 -2.21
N LEU A 58 -0.06 24.50 -2.57
CA LEU A 58 1.16 24.69 -1.77
C LEU A 58 1.88 26.01 -2.09
N LYS A 59 1.33 26.82 -3.00
CA LYS A 59 1.90 28.11 -3.35
C LYS A 59 1.81 29.07 -2.18
N THR A 60 2.93 29.74 -1.88
CA THR A 60 3.03 30.70 -0.76
C THR A 60 2.76 32.15 -1.23
N ASP A 61 2.36 32.34 -2.49
CA ASP A 61 2.19 33.64 -3.16
C ASP A 61 0.98 34.46 -2.65
N GLY A 62 0.34 34.06 -1.54
CA GLY A 62 -0.86 34.70 -0.98
C GLY A 62 -2.14 34.45 -1.79
N SER A 63 -2.06 33.73 -2.90
CA SER A 63 -3.22 33.35 -3.73
C SER A 63 -4.10 32.28 -3.08
N VAL A 64 -3.53 31.50 -2.16
CA VAL A 64 -4.22 30.38 -1.49
C VAL A 64 -4.66 30.82 -0.08
N PRO A 65 -5.90 30.52 0.35
CA PRO A 65 -6.34 30.81 1.69
C PRO A 65 -5.54 30.00 2.73
N MET A 66 -4.78 30.72 3.54
CA MET A 66 -3.99 30.15 4.64
C MET A 66 -4.79 30.13 5.93
N ILE A 67 -4.60 29.08 6.72
CA ILE A 67 -5.25 28.87 8.01
C ILE A 67 -4.21 28.59 9.10
N SER A 68 -4.64 28.79 10.34
CA SER A 68 -3.85 28.55 11.55
C SER A 68 -4.62 27.62 12.47
N ILE A 69 -3.98 26.55 12.94
CA ILE A 69 -4.65 25.59 13.85
C ILE A 69 -4.97 26.24 15.21
N PHE A 70 -4.20 27.26 15.59
CA PHE A 70 -4.41 28.00 16.84
C PHE A 70 -5.65 28.91 16.79
N LYS A 71 -6.07 29.33 15.59
CA LYS A 71 -7.33 30.05 15.38
C LYS A 71 -8.49 29.10 15.15
N GLN A 72 -8.24 28.01 14.43
CA GLN A 72 -9.22 26.99 14.12
C GLN A 72 -8.79 25.64 14.70
N ARG A 73 -9.36 25.30 15.85
CA ARG A 73 -8.97 24.15 16.67
C ARG A 73 -9.09 22.79 15.97
N ARG A 74 -9.90 22.66 14.92
CA ARG A 74 -10.11 21.42 14.15
C ARG A 74 -10.14 21.73 12.66
N VAL A 75 -9.35 21.00 11.87
CA VAL A 75 -9.40 21.08 10.42
C VAL A 75 -9.33 19.69 9.80
N LYS A 76 -10.12 19.48 8.75
CA LYS A 76 -10.13 18.26 7.95
C LYS A 76 -9.98 18.64 6.48
N GLY A 77 -9.16 17.90 5.75
CA GLY A 77 -9.00 18.14 4.32
C GLY A 77 -8.02 17.20 3.65
N TRP A 78 -7.85 17.43 2.35
CA TRP A 78 -6.91 16.74 1.50
C TRP A 78 -5.69 17.61 1.22
N TRP A 79 -4.50 17.03 1.37
CA TRP A 79 -3.23 17.66 0.99
C TRP A 79 -2.42 16.77 0.03
N PRO A 80 -1.70 17.38 -0.93
CA PRO A 80 -0.88 16.63 -1.87
C PRO A 80 0.48 16.33 -1.25
N PHE A 81 0.90 15.07 -1.32
CA PHE A 81 2.29 14.68 -1.10
C PHE A 81 3.09 14.97 -2.36
N TYR A 82 4.31 15.45 -2.16
CA TYR A 82 5.22 15.72 -3.26
C TYR A 82 6.61 15.17 -2.97
N ILE A 83 7.33 14.87 -4.05
CA ILE A 83 8.77 14.63 -4.03
C ILE A 83 9.42 15.78 -4.81
N LYS A 84 10.52 16.30 -4.26
CA LYS A 84 11.39 17.22 -4.98
C LYS A 84 12.37 16.42 -5.82
N LYS A 85 12.29 16.57 -7.14
CA LYS A 85 13.31 16.01 -8.06
C LYS A 85 14.58 16.86 -8.02
N GLU A 86 15.66 16.34 -8.60
CA GLU A 86 16.93 17.05 -8.75
C GLU A 86 16.80 18.39 -9.49
N ASN A 87 15.79 18.50 -10.37
CA ASN A 87 15.50 19.72 -11.12
C ASN A 87 14.71 20.78 -10.33
N GLU A 88 14.57 20.64 -9.00
CA GLU A 88 13.73 21.48 -8.11
C GLU A 88 12.22 21.48 -8.42
N GLU A 89 11.79 20.77 -9.45
CA GLU A 89 10.38 20.57 -9.76
C GLU A 89 9.71 19.66 -8.73
N MET A 90 8.55 20.09 -8.23
CA MET A 90 7.72 19.33 -7.31
C MET A 90 6.74 18.47 -8.12
N GLU A 91 6.77 17.15 -7.91
CA GLU A 91 5.81 16.22 -8.53
C GLU A 91 4.88 15.64 -7.45
N ILE A 92 3.58 15.52 -7.77
CA ILE A 92 2.60 14.89 -6.86
C ILE A 92 2.78 13.38 -6.93
N THR A 93 3.12 12.78 -5.80
CA THR A 93 3.22 11.31 -5.67
C THR A 93 2.00 10.71 -4.98
N GLY A 94 1.29 11.49 -4.17
CA GLY A 94 0.16 11.00 -3.40
C GLY A 94 -0.75 12.12 -2.90
N LYS A 95 -1.86 11.72 -2.29
CA LYS A 95 -2.82 12.62 -1.64
C LYS A 95 -3.22 11.99 -0.32
N VAL A 96 -3.18 12.79 0.75
CA VAL A 96 -3.57 12.34 2.08
C VAL A 96 -4.81 13.09 2.53
N GLU A 97 -5.80 12.34 3.00
CA GLU A 97 -6.88 12.88 3.81
C GLU A 97 -6.41 12.85 5.25
N ALA A 98 -6.33 14.03 5.88
CA ALA A 98 -5.94 14.14 7.27
C ALA A 98 -6.94 15.01 8.03
N GLU A 99 -7.04 14.73 9.31
CA GLU A 99 -7.78 15.53 10.27
C GLU A 99 -6.85 15.92 11.41
N ILE A 100 -6.70 17.23 11.60
CA ILE A 100 -5.81 17.81 12.60
C ILE A 100 -6.67 18.49 13.64
N GLN A 101 -6.54 18.07 14.89
CA GLN A 101 -7.27 18.62 16.02
C GLN A 101 -6.28 19.04 17.11
N LEU A 102 -6.36 20.30 17.51
CA LEU A 102 -5.61 20.82 18.65
C LEU A 102 -6.40 20.49 19.93
N LEU A 103 -5.76 19.80 20.87
CA LEU A 103 -6.33 19.41 22.15
C LEU A 103 -5.53 20.03 23.29
N THR A 104 -6.19 20.32 24.40
CA THR A 104 -5.51 20.61 25.66
C THR A 104 -4.99 19.31 26.27
N LYS A 105 -4.03 19.42 27.20
CA LYS A 105 -3.45 18.26 27.88
C LYS A 105 -4.51 17.39 28.56
N GLU A 106 -5.47 18.01 29.24
CA GLU A 106 -6.54 17.31 29.97
C GLU A 106 -7.48 16.52 29.04
N GLU A 107 -7.73 17.01 27.83
CA GLU A 107 -8.57 16.32 26.84
C GLU A 107 -7.80 15.16 26.19
N ALA A 108 -6.51 15.36 25.91
CA ALA A 108 -5.64 14.32 25.36
C ALA A 108 -5.44 13.14 26.33
N GLU A 109 -5.42 13.40 27.64
CA GLU A 109 -5.36 12.34 28.66
C GLU A 109 -6.66 11.53 28.76
N LYS A 110 -7.81 12.16 28.50
CA LYS A 110 -9.12 11.48 28.48
C LYS A 110 -9.32 10.64 27.21
N ILE A 111 -8.77 11.08 26.08
CA ILE A 111 -8.88 10.43 24.78
C ILE A 111 -7.46 10.22 24.23
N PRO A 112 -6.76 9.17 24.69
CA PRO A 112 -5.40 8.90 24.22
C PRO A 112 -5.40 8.56 22.72
N ALA A 113 -4.33 8.88 22.01
CA ALA A 113 -4.22 8.48 20.60
C ALA A 113 -4.13 6.95 20.48
N GLY A 114 -4.93 6.37 19.59
CA GLY A 114 -4.87 4.94 19.27
C GLY A 114 -3.59 4.60 18.52
N MET A 115 -3.04 3.40 18.74
CA MET A 115 -1.89 2.92 17.99
C MET A 115 -2.34 2.24 16.69
N GLY A 116 -2.11 2.89 15.55
CA GLY A 116 -2.43 2.34 14.23
C GLY A 116 -3.93 2.23 13.99
N ARG A 117 -4.48 1.01 14.09
CA ARG A 117 -5.93 0.74 13.96
C ARG A 117 -6.59 0.29 15.26
N ASN A 118 -5.90 0.46 16.38
CA ASN A 118 -6.48 0.20 17.70
C ASN A 118 -7.37 1.38 18.12
N GLU A 119 -8.34 1.11 19.00
CA GLU A 119 -9.12 2.14 19.69
C GLU A 119 -8.20 3.15 20.41
N PRO A 120 -8.62 4.40 20.66
CA PRO A 120 -10.00 4.94 20.59
C PRO A 120 -10.45 5.63 19.29
N ASP A 121 -9.70 5.54 18.18
CA ASP A 121 -10.14 6.01 16.85
C ASP A 121 -9.62 5.10 15.73
N PRO A 122 -10.18 3.89 15.55
CA PRO A 122 -9.67 2.93 14.58
C PRO A 122 -9.95 3.40 13.16
N LEU A 123 -8.88 3.58 12.36
CA LEU A 123 -9.01 3.84 10.93
C LEU A 123 -9.55 2.61 10.19
N GLU A 124 -10.42 2.85 9.21
CA GLU A 124 -10.93 1.79 8.34
C GLU A 124 -9.80 1.08 7.57
N LYS A 125 -10.05 -0.18 7.18
CA LYS A 125 -9.10 -0.90 6.32
C LYS A 125 -9.06 -0.22 4.95
N PRO A 126 -7.86 -0.04 4.36
CA PRO A 126 -7.72 0.56 3.04
C PRO A 126 -8.41 -0.33 2.01
N ASN A 127 -9.10 0.31 1.06
CA ASN A 127 -9.67 -0.38 -0.08
C ASN A 127 -8.52 -0.78 -1.04
N ARG A 128 -7.95 -1.96 -0.79
CA ARG A 128 -6.86 -2.53 -1.59
C ARG A 128 -7.46 -3.46 -2.64
N PRO A 129 -7.11 -3.33 -3.93
CA PRO A 129 -7.45 -4.36 -4.89
C PRO A 129 -6.75 -5.67 -4.49
N ASP A 130 -7.47 -6.80 -4.56
CA ASP A 130 -6.98 -8.12 -4.11
C ASP A 130 -5.67 -8.58 -4.79
N ALA A 131 -5.27 -7.92 -5.89
CA ALA A 131 -4.05 -8.22 -6.64
C ALA A 131 -2.75 -7.67 -5.98
N SER A 132 -2.83 -6.69 -5.06
CA SER A 132 -1.66 -5.96 -4.57
C SER A 132 -0.73 -6.78 -3.66
N PHE A 133 -1.24 -7.78 -2.94
CA PHE A 133 -0.46 -8.53 -1.93
C PHE A 133 0.04 -9.90 -2.41
N MET A 134 -0.12 -10.17 -3.71
CA MET A 134 0.06 -11.50 -4.27
C MET A 134 1.26 -11.57 -5.21
N TRP A 135 2.34 -10.80 -5.03
CA TRP A 135 3.49 -10.89 -5.96
C TRP A 135 3.95 -12.35 -6.21
N PHE A 136 3.83 -13.26 -5.24
CA PHE A 136 4.06 -14.70 -5.48
C PHE A 136 2.87 -15.46 -6.11
N LEU A 137 1.63 -15.14 -5.75
CA LEU A 137 0.44 -15.84 -6.27
C LEU A 137 0.00 -15.33 -7.65
N ASN A 138 0.39 -14.12 -8.03
CA ASN A 138 0.08 -13.46 -9.29
C ASN A 138 0.80 -14.11 -10.51
N PRO A 139 2.10 -14.50 -10.43
CA PRO A 139 2.73 -15.27 -11.48
C PRO A 139 2.14 -16.67 -11.57
N LEU A 140 1.81 -17.34 -10.45
CA LEU A 140 1.15 -18.65 -10.49
C LEU A 140 -0.27 -18.58 -11.08
N LYS A 141 -1.05 -17.55 -10.75
CA LYS A 141 -2.36 -17.30 -11.37
C LYS A 141 -2.23 -17.00 -12.86
N SER A 142 -1.25 -16.18 -13.26
CA SER A 142 -0.95 -15.87 -14.66
C SER A 142 -0.49 -17.09 -15.45
N ILE A 143 0.41 -17.89 -14.90
CA ILE A 143 0.89 -19.15 -15.48
C ILE A 143 -0.27 -20.15 -15.60
N ARG A 144 -1.09 -20.31 -14.54
CA ARG A 144 -2.29 -21.15 -14.60
C ARG A 144 -3.25 -20.68 -15.69
N TYR A 145 -3.47 -19.38 -15.82
CA TYR A 145 -4.36 -18.81 -16.83
C TYR A 145 -3.83 -19.03 -18.25
N ILE A 146 -2.54 -18.78 -18.49
CA ILE A 146 -1.88 -18.99 -19.79
C ILE A 146 -1.88 -20.48 -20.17
N ILE A 147 -1.53 -21.36 -19.23
CA ILE A 147 -1.53 -22.81 -19.46
C ILE A 147 -2.96 -23.31 -19.75
N TRP A 148 -3.94 -22.87 -18.98
CA TRP A 148 -5.33 -23.30 -19.18
C TRP A 148 -5.94 -22.75 -20.47
N HIS A 149 -5.58 -21.53 -20.89
CA HIS A 149 -6.09 -20.94 -22.12
C HIS A 149 -5.54 -21.64 -23.37
N ASN A 150 -4.22 -21.85 -23.41
CA ASN A 150 -3.55 -22.37 -24.60
C ASN A 150 -3.48 -23.90 -24.65
N TYR A 151 -3.29 -24.58 -23.51
CA TYR A 151 -2.96 -26.00 -23.48
C TYR A 151 -4.10 -26.91 -22.98
N LYS A 152 -5.31 -26.39 -22.71
CA LYS A 152 -6.43 -27.23 -22.23
C LYS A 152 -6.67 -28.48 -23.07
N TRP A 153 -6.61 -28.36 -24.40
CA TRP A 153 -6.82 -29.47 -25.32
C TRP A 153 -5.62 -30.42 -25.39
N VAL A 154 -4.41 -29.90 -25.23
CA VAL A 154 -3.18 -30.71 -25.20
C VAL A 154 -3.15 -31.55 -23.93
N ILE A 155 -3.44 -30.94 -22.78
CA ILE A 155 -3.52 -31.62 -21.47
C ILE A 155 -4.59 -32.70 -21.51
N LEU A 156 -5.78 -32.41 -22.05
CA LEU A 156 -6.86 -33.39 -22.17
C LEU A 156 -6.46 -34.61 -23.03
N LYS A 157 -5.77 -34.38 -24.16
CA LYS A 157 -5.27 -35.45 -25.03
C LYS A 157 -4.23 -36.32 -24.33
N ILE A 158 -3.29 -35.71 -23.60
CA ILE A 158 -2.26 -36.45 -22.84
C ILE A 158 -2.91 -37.33 -21.77
N VAL A 159 -3.88 -36.78 -21.02
CA VAL A 159 -4.62 -37.54 -19.99
C VAL A 159 -5.36 -38.73 -20.60
N LEU A 160 -6.00 -38.54 -21.77
CA LEU A 160 -6.68 -39.62 -22.49
C LEU A 160 -5.71 -40.72 -22.93
N VAL A 161 -4.55 -40.35 -23.49
CA VAL A 161 -3.52 -41.30 -23.93
C VAL A 161 -2.96 -42.09 -22.74
N LEU A 162 -2.69 -41.43 -21.61
CA LEU A 162 -2.23 -42.09 -20.38
C LEU A 162 -3.28 -43.06 -19.83
N ALA A 163 -4.57 -42.68 -19.85
CA ALA A 163 -5.65 -43.56 -19.42
C ALA A 163 -5.77 -44.79 -20.33
N LEU A 164 -5.64 -44.63 -21.64
CA LEU A 164 -5.60 -45.73 -22.61
C LEU A 164 -4.38 -46.64 -22.38
N ALA A 165 -3.20 -46.08 -22.16
CA ALA A 165 -2.00 -46.85 -21.87
C ALA A 165 -2.15 -47.65 -20.57
N ALA A 166 -2.67 -47.02 -19.50
CA ALA A 166 -2.95 -47.69 -18.24
C ALA A 166 -3.98 -48.83 -18.41
N PHE A 167 -5.02 -48.60 -19.21
CA PHE A 167 -6.00 -49.62 -19.54
C PHE A 167 -5.35 -50.82 -20.26
N LEU A 168 -4.48 -50.57 -21.25
CA LEU A 168 -3.76 -51.63 -21.95
C LEU A 168 -2.84 -52.42 -21.02
N VAL A 169 -2.10 -51.75 -20.15
CA VAL A 169 -1.22 -52.41 -19.16
C VAL A 169 -2.04 -53.30 -18.23
N LEU A 170 -3.15 -52.80 -17.69
CA LEU A 170 -4.07 -53.58 -16.84
C LEU A 170 -4.72 -54.73 -17.61
N PHE A 171 -5.09 -54.51 -18.88
CA PHE A 171 -5.64 -55.54 -19.75
C PHE A 171 -4.64 -56.69 -19.91
N PHE A 172 -3.40 -56.42 -20.32
CA PHE A 172 -2.37 -57.46 -20.47
C PHE A 172 -2.01 -58.13 -19.14
N TYR A 173 -1.99 -57.39 -18.03
CA TYR A 173 -1.77 -57.96 -16.71
C TYR A 173 -2.90 -58.91 -16.28
N SER A 174 -4.13 -58.61 -16.65
CA SER A 174 -5.32 -59.38 -16.28
C SER A 174 -5.65 -60.54 -17.22
N ILE A 175 -4.90 -60.74 -18.31
CA ILE A 175 -5.06 -61.94 -19.16
C ILE A 175 -4.63 -63.16 -18.35
N PRO A 176 -5.52 -64.09 -17.99
CA PRO A 176 -5.13 -65.29 -17.28
C PRO A 176 -4.25 -66.13 -18.21
N GLY A 177 -3.12 -66.64 -17.69
CA GLY A 177 -2.13 -67.41 -18.48
C GLY A 177 -2.71 -68.62 -19.23
N PHE A 178 -3.94 -69.03 -18.91
CA PHE A 178 -4.70 -70.06 -19.62
C PHE A 178 -5.18 -69.63 -21.02
N THR A 179 -5.52 -68.35 -21.21
CA THR A 179 -5.96 -67.82 -22.51
C THR A 179 -4.79 -67.70 -23.49
N VAL A 180 -3.60 -67.40 -22.98
CA VAL A 180 -2.35 -67.36 -23.77
C VAL A 180 -1.99 -68.76 -24.27
N LYS A 181 -2.11 -69.80 -23.43
CA LYS A 181 -1.89 -71.20 -23.84
C LYS A 181 -2.84 -71.65 -24.95
N LYS A 182 -4.13 -71.30 -24.82
CA LYS A 182 -5.16 -71.63 -25.82
C LYS A 182 -4.96 -70.92 -27.17
N ILE A 183 -4.35 -69.73 -27.19
CA ILE A 183 -4.03 -68.98 -28.42
C ILE A 183 -2.70 -69.44 -29.04
N MET A 184 -1.72 -69.86 -28.23
CA MET A 184 -0.43 -70.37 -28.70
C MET A 184 -0.42 -71.86 -29.10
N GLY A 185 -1.58 -72.53 -29.06
CA GLY A 185 -1.73 -73.88 -29.58
C GLY A 185 -0.92 -74.95 -28.84
N VAL A 186 -0.78 -74.81 -27.51
CA VAL A 186 -0.30 -75.88 -26.60
C VAL A 186 -1.37 -76.17 -25.56
#